data_AF-A0AA39HH12-F1
#
_entry.id   AF-A0AA39HH12-F1
#
_cell.length_a   1.000
_cell.length_b   1.000
_cell.length_c   1.000
_cell.angle_alpha   90.00
_cell.angle_beta   90.00
_cell.angle_gamma   90.00
#
_symmetry.space_group_name_H-M   'P 1'
#
loop_
_entity.id
_entity.type
_entity.pdbx_description
1 polymer ?
#
loop_
_entity_poly.entity_id
_entity_poly.type
_entity_poly.pdbx_seq_one_letter_code
_entity_poly.pdbx_strand_id
1 'polypeptide(L)'
;MTTKLLLLVALLPALGLADLPPREVFSRKVYETLKIEAPSFAALRCDDVEFSAAQSEFNKFFGIGPEYNWRKASELDQTVMNYMRDNTTTFLKACDQRKAFYQRMAMMWDSCINRYYLINKLGSSATNISAPFIYVAMWQHLDFICNGGKELALANWFDLHTFKYTDDFTKCQQNFHNSVNADPNSYCPSAQTFIHCSNKAYETFLPDKSASVGWFICEDLRVGYAYDCPDLRCYVIKSN
;
A
#
# COMPACT_ATOMS: atom_id res chain seq x y z
N MET A 1 -63.91 11.25 5.57
CA MET A 1 -63.29 11.30 4.23
C MET A 1 -61.87 11.80 4.37
N THR A 2 -60.93 10.84 4.34
CA THR A 2 -59.49 10.91 4.00
C THR A 2 -58.74 12.25 4.07
N THR A 3 -57.99 12.44 5.16
CA THR A 3 -56.84 13.36 5.25
C THR A 3 -55.60 12.63 4.71
N LYS A 4 -55.03 13.08 3.59
CA LYS A 4 -53.78 12.54 3.05
C LYS A 4 -52.60 13.08 3.84
N LEU A 5 -51.95 12.22 4.63
CA LEU A 5 -50.68 12.49 5.28
C LEU A 5 -49.57 12.32 4.24
N LEU A 6 -48.98 13.44 3.78
CA LEU A 6 -47.76 13.42 2.98
C LEU A 6 -46.57 13.12 3.90
N LEU A 7 -46.10 11.88 3.88
CA LEU A 7 -44.80 11.49 4.43
C LEU A 7 -43.73 11.78 3.36
N LEU A 8 -43.06 12.91 3.51
CA LEU A 8 -41.77 13.18 2.87
C LEU A 8 -40.73 12.25 3.51
N VAL A 9 -40.53 11.09 2.90
CA VAL A 9 -39.35 10.26 3.16
C VAL A 9 -38.16 11.01 2.57
N ALA A 10 -37.39 11.65 3.43
CA ALA A 10 -36.09 12.17 3.07
C ALA A 10 -35.23 11.01 2.55
N LEU A 11 -35.03 10.97 1.24
CA LEU A 11 -33.94 10.23 0.61
C LEU A 11 -32.63 10.83 1.13
N LEU A 12 -32.13 10.29 2.25
CA LEU A 12 -30.71 10.33 2.53
C LEU A 12 -30.03 9.63 1.35
N PRO A 13 -29.13 10.30 0.60
CA PRO A 13 -28.20 9.54 -0.18
C PRO A 13 -27.40 8.74 0.84
N ALA A 14 -27.58 7.42 0.82
CA ALA A 14 -26.58 6.49 1.29
C ALA A 14 -25.34 6.79 0.45
N LEU A 15 -24.56 7.78 0.88
CA LEU A 15 -23.17 7.90 0.54
C LEU A 15 -22.60 6.54 0.86
N GLY A 16 -22.28 5.79 -0.20
CA GLY A 16 -21.57 4.55 -0.08
C GLY A 16 -20.43 4.81 0.89
N LEU A 17 -20.49 4.13 2.04
CA LEU A 17 -19.28 3.63 2.65
C LEU A 17 -18.63 2.87 1.50
N ALA A 18 -17.71 3.52 0.79
CA ALA A 18 -16.75 2.81 -0.01
C ALA A 18 -16.21 1.77 0.96
N ASP A 19 -16.53 0.50 0.73
CA ASP A 19 -15.98 -0.61 1.48
C ASP A 19 -14.48 -0.40 1.44
N LEU A 20 -13.94 0.13 2.55
CA LEU A 20 -12.51 0.27 2.70
C LEU A 20 -11.98 -1.16 2.53
N PRO A 21 -10.98 -1.39 1.67
CA PRO A 21 -10.37 -2.71 1.61
C PRO A 21 -10.04 -3.13 3.05
N PRO A 22 -10.29 -4.39 3.42
CA PRO A 22 -10.23 -4.82 4.80
C PRO A 22 -8.91 -4.38 5.40
N ARG A 23 -9.00 -3.59 6.50
CA ARG A 23 -7.84 -3.03 7.19
C ARG A 23 -6.85 -4.17 7.40
N GLU A 24 -5.70 -4.12 6.75
CA GLU A 24 -4.70 -5.19 6.86
C GLU A 24 -4.40 -5.34 8.36
N VAL A 25 -4.71 -6.48 8.98
CA VAL A 25 -4.38 -6.76 10.38
C VAL A 25 -3.29 -7.81 10.39
N PHE A 26 -2.09 -7.43 10.83
CA PHE A 26 -0.98 -8.34 11.04
C PHE A 26 -0.72 -8.46 12.54
N SER A 27 -0.69 -9.70 13.04
CA SER A 27 -0.32 -9.97 14.43
C SER A 27 1.19 -9.88 14.64
N ARG A 28 1.62 -9.57 15.88
CA ARG A 28 3.06 -9.56 16.24
C ARG A 28 3.81 -10.86 15.88
N LYS A 29 3.12 -12.00 15.92
CA LYS A 29 3.72 -13.31 15.59
C LYS A 29 4.33 -13.33 14.18
N VAL A 30 3.77 -12.56 13.25
CA VAL A 30 4.31 -12.41 11.88
C VAL A 30 5.73 -11.85 11.91
N TYR A 31 5.97 -10.81 12.71
CA TYR A 31 7.31 -10.24 12.89
C TYR A 31 8.28 -11.21 13.56
N GLU A 32 7.85 -11.87 14.63
CA GLU A 32 8.68 -12.81 15.40
C GLU A 32 9.14 -14.00 14.54
N THR A 33 8.29 -14.43 13.61
CA THR A 33 8.58 -15.51 12.67
C THR A 33 9.45 -15.06 11.49
N LEU A 34 9.16 -13.88 10.90
CA LEU A 34 9.87 -13.40 9.69
C LEU A 34 11.35 -13.10 9.92
N LYS A 35 11.78 -12.90 11.17
CA LYS A 35 13.16 -12.50 11.52
C LYS A 35 13.65 -11.33 10.68
N ILE A 36 12.79 -10.31 10.52
CA ILE A 36 13.10 -9.10 9.74
C ILE A 36 14.44 -8.56 10.23
N GLU A 37 15.42 -8.47 9.32
CA GLU A 37 16.77 -8.07 9.67
C GLU A 37 16.80 -6.61 10.14
N ALA A 38 17.59 -6.36 11.19
CA ALA A 38 17.91 -5.00 11.57
C ALA A 38 18.66 -4.32 10.41
N PRO A 39 18.43 -3.02 10.16
CA PRO A 39 19.22 -2.29 9.17
C PRO A 39 20.71 -2.45 9.49
N SER A 40 21.53 -2.77 8.48
CA SER A 40 22.96 -2.99 8.68
C SER A 40 23.59 -1.79 9.40
N PHE A 41 24.49 -2.03 10.35
CA PHE A 41 25.12 -1.02 11.23
C PHE A 41 25.86 0.11 10.49
N ALA A 42 25.97 0.05 9.16
CA ALA A 42 26.53 1.11 8.31
C ALA A 42 25.53 2.25 8.01
N ALA A 43 24.23 2.08 8.30
CA ALA A 43 23.23 3.12 8.16
C ALA A 43 23.16 3.98 9.44
N LEU A 44 23.24 5.30 9.29
CA LEU A 44 22.98 6.25 10.38
C LEU A 44 21.65 5.89 11.06
N ARG A 45 21.62 5.92 12.41
CA ARG A 45 20.37 5.70 13.16
C ARG A 45 19.29 6.67 12.68
N CYS A 46 18.03 6.22 12.69
CA CYS A 46 16.91 7.10 12.40
C CYS A 46 16.80 8.21 13.45
N ASP A 47 16.87 9.47 13.02
CA ASP A 47 16.52 10.63 13.84
C ASP A 47 15.00 10.84 13.80
N ASP A 48 14.33 10.62 14.92
CA ASP A 48 12.89 10.73 15.05
C ASP A 48 12.35 12.15 14.84
N VAL A 49 13.14 13.16 15.18
CA VAL A 49 12.76 14.57 15.02
C VAL A 49 12.75 14.91 13.54
N GLU A 50 13.83 14.56 12.82
CA GLU A 50 13.90 14.79 11.37
C GLU A 50 12.93 13.93 10.59
N PHE A 51 12.73 12.67 10.99
CA PHE A 51 11.73 11.80 10.38
C PHE A 51 10.32 12.37 10.52
N SER A 52 9.96 12.85 11.71
CA SER A 52 8.65 13.47 11.95
C SER A 52 8.50 14.79 11.20
N ALA A 53 9.57 15.60 11.11
CA ALA A 53 9.57 16.84 10.35
C ALA A 53 9.40 16.60 8.84
N ALA A 54 10.10 15.60 8.29
CA ALA A 54 9.96 15.18 6.90
C ALA A 54 8.54 14.69 6.59
N GLN A 55 7.97 13.87 7.47
CA GLN A 55 6.57 13.41 7.31
C GLN A 55 5.60 14.60 7.35
N SER A 56 5.79 15.54 8.28
CA SER A 56 4.93 16.72 8.36
C SER A 56 5.01 17.59 7.11
N GLU A 57 6.19 17.74 6.50
CA GLU A 57 6.35 18.46 5.24
C GLU A 57 5.63 17.77 4.08
N PHE A 58 5.80 16.45 3.96
CA PHE A 58 5.07 15.65 2.98
C PHE A 58 3.54 15.79 3.17
N ASN A 59 3.05 15.71 4.40
CA ASN A 59 1.63 15.85 4.73
C ASN A 59 1.04 17.21 4.33
N LYS A 60 1.80 18.30 4.53
CA LYS A 60 1.35 19.65 4.14
C LYS A 60 1.01 19.72 2.66
N PHE A 61 1.76 19.03 1.81
CA PHE A 61 1.47 19.01 0.37
C PHE A 61 0.10 18.38 0.07
N PHE A 62 -0.24 17.27 0.74
CA PHE A 62 -1.53 16.61 0.58
C PHE A 62 -2.67 17.25 1.38
N GLY A 63 -2.40 18.37 2.07
CA GLY A 63 -3.42 19.08 2.86
C GLY A 63 -3.90 18.30 4.09
N ILE A 64 -3.09 17.38 4.62
CA ILE A 64 -3.42 16.57 5.80
C ILE A 64 -2.59 16.96 7.03
N GLY A 65 -3.10 16.60 8.21
CA GLY A 65 -2.47 16.94 9.49
C GLY A 65 -1.19 16.13 9.77
N PRO A 66 -0.33 16.61 10.69
CA PRO A 66 0.92 15.93 11.07
C PRO A 66 0.71 14.58 11.77
N GLU A 67 -0.50 14.27 12.23
CA GLU A 67 -0.88 12.98 12.81
C GLU A 67 -0.95 11.84 11.79
N TYR A 68 -0.99 12.14 10.49
CA TYR A 68 -0.92 11.16 9.41
C TYR A 68 0.53 10.70 9.20
N ASN A 69 1.00 9.81 10.05
CA ASN A 69 2.34 9.24 10.00
C ASN A 69 2.28 7.72 9.92
N TRP A 70 3.42 7.05 10.10
CA TRP A 70 3.50 5.59 10.09
C TRP A 70 2.54 4.87 11.05
N ARG A 71 2.02 5.52 12.09
CA ARG A 71 0.97 4.96 12.98
C ARG A 71 -0.43 4.98 12.37
N LYS A 72 -0.69 5.91 11.43
CA LYS A 72 -1.93 6.03 10.63
C LYS A 72 -1.64 5.71 9.16
N ALA A 73 -0.87 4.64 8.94
CA ALA A 73 -0.33 4.31 7.62
C ALA A 73 -1.43 4.04 6.58
N SER A 74 -2.53 3.41 6.97
CA SER A 74 -3.63 3.10 6.06
C SER A 74 -4.33 4.37 5.57
N GLU A 75 -4.57 5.31 6.47
CA GLU A 75 -5.20 6.59 6.15
C GLU A 75 -4.26 7.49 5.33
N LEU A 76 -2.95 7.45 5.63
CA LEU A 76 -1.93 8.14 4.84
C LEU A 76 -1.83 7.56 3.42
N ASP A 77 -1.68 6.25 3.28
CA ASP A 77 -1.61 5.55 2.00
C ASP A 77 -2.85 5.86 1.15
N GLN A 78 -4.04 5.69 1.72
CA GLN A 78 -5.29 6.01 1.04
C GLN A 78 -5.34 7.47 0.57
N THR A 79 -4.89 8.41 1.39
CA THR A 79 -4.87 9.83 1.01
C THR A 79 -3.94 10.07 -0.17
N VAL A 80 -2.72 9.54 -0.14
CA VAL A 80 -1.73 9.72 -1.20
C VAL A 80 -2.22 9.06 -2.49
N MET A 81 -2.69 7.81 -2.43
CA MET A 81 -3.20 7.11 -3.62
C MET A 81 -4.44 7.80 -4.20
N ASN A 82 -5.34 8.31 -3.37
CA ASN A 82 -6.50 9.08 -3.83
C ASN A 82 -6.09 10.42 -4.47
N TYR A 83 -5.05 11.08 -3.97
CA TYR A 83 -4.53 12.28 -4.62
C TYR A 83 -3.95 11.95 -5.99
N MET A 84 -3.16 10.89 -6.07
CA MET A 84 -2.59 10.42 -7.33
C MET A 84 -3.69 10.09 -8.34
N ARG A 85 -4.81 9.48 -7.91
CA ARG A 85 -5.97 9.07 -8.74
C ARG A 85 -6.44 10.12 -9.72
N ASP A 86 -6.50 11.37 -9.27
CA ASP A 86 -7.27 12.42 -9.92
C ASP A 86 -6.88 12.62 -11.39
N ASN A 87 -5.57 12.71 -11.69
CA ASN A 87 -5.07 12.79 -13.07
C ASN A 87 -3.54 12.61 -13.10
N THR A 88 -2.97 12.59 -14.31
CA THR A 88 -1.52 12.49 -14.50
C THR A 88 -0.75 13.64 -13.86
N THR A 89 -1.33 14.83 -13.71
CA THR A 89 -0.68 15.97 -13.05
C THR A 89 -0.56 15.74 -11.55
N THR A 90 -1.61 15.26 -10.88
CA THR A 90 -1.55 14.95 -9.45
C THR A 90 -0.64 13.75 -9.19
N PHE A 91 -0.66 12.74 -10.06
CA PHE A 91 0.33 11.65 -10.03
C PHE A 91 1.77 12.16 -10.06
N LEU A 92 2.12 12.99 -11.05
CA LEU A 92 3.48 13.52 -11.19
C LEU A 92 3.89 14.36 -9.97
N LYS A 93 2.98 15.19 -9.44
CA LYS A 93 3.28 15.99 -8.26
C LYS A 93 3.49 15.14 -7.00
N ALA A 94 2.73 14.06 -6.82
CA ALA A 94 2.95 13.13 -5.73
C ALA A 94 4.32 12.44 -5.84
N CYS A 95 4.75 12.11 -7.07
CA CYS A 95 6.09 11.59 -7.33
C CYS A 95 7.20 12.59 -6.99
N ASP A 96 7.00 13.87 -7.28
CA ASP A 96 7.94 14.93 -6.88
C ASP A 96 8.01 15.06 -5.34
N GLN A 97 6.88 14.92 -4.64
CA GLN A 97 6.88 14.90 -3.18
C GLN A 97 7.55 13.67 -2.59
N ARG A 98 7.36 12.50 -3.19
CA ARG A 98 8.08 11.29 -2.79
C ARG A 98 9.58 11.50 -2.93
N LYS A 99 10.03 12.12 -4.03
CA LYS A 99 11.44 12.46 -4.24
C LYS A 99 11.94 13.45 -3.18
N ALA A 100 11.18 14.51 -2.90
CA ALA A 100 11.55 15.50 -1.88
C ALA A 100 11.67 14.88 -0.48
N PHE A 101 10.72 14.01 -0.11
CA PHE A 101 10.77 13.28 1.15
C PHE A 101 11.99 12.34 1.21
N TYR A 102 12.28 11.56 0.16
CA TYR A 102 13.48 10.73 0.08
C TYR A 102 14.77 11.57 0.23
N GLN A 103 14.85 12.72 -0.46
CA GLN A 103 16.01 13.61 -0.39
C GLN A 103 16.22 14.21 1.00
N ARG A 104 15.12 14.55 1.71
CA ARG A 104 15.21 15.05 3.08
C ARG A 104 15.69 13.97 4.06
N MET A 105 15.23 12.73 3.89
CA MET A 105 15.66 11.61 4.72
C MET A 105 17.12 11.20 4.42
N ALA A 106 17.55 11.30 3.16
CA ALA A 106 18.89 10.99 2.68
C ALA A 106 19.44 9.68 3.29
N MET A 107 20.54 9.77 4.04
CA MET A 107 21.23 8.63 4.64
C MET A 107 20.43 7.91 5.74
N MET A 108 19.34 8.50 6.23
CA MET A 108 18.47 7.89 7.24
C MET A 108 17.30 7.10 6.64
N TRP A 109 17.11 7.14 5.32
CA TRP A 109 15.99 6.51 4.63
C TRP A 109 15.84 5.03 5.01
N ASP A 110 16.88 4.22 4.82
CA ASP A 110 16.84 2.77 5.07
C ASP A 110 16.72 2.43 6.57
N SER A 111 17.07 3.37 7.45
CA SER A 111 16.93 3.19 8.90
C SER A 111 15.54 3.57 9.41
N CYS A 112 14.91 4.58 8.81
CA CYS A 112 13.59 5.09 9.22
C CYS A 112 12.44 4.39 8.49
N ILE A 113 12.57 4.14 7.18
CA ILE A 113 11.58 3.45 6.35
C ILE A 113 11.85 1.94 6.42
N ASN A 114 11.76 1.42 7.64
CA ASN A 114 12.19 0.05 7.96
C ASN A 114 11.21 -0.61 8.94
N ARG A 115 10.73 -1.80 8.59
CA ARG A 115 9.74 -2.54 9.39
C ARG A 115 10.28 -2.90 10.76
N TYR A 116 11.52 -3.38 10.85
CA TYR A 116 12.16 -3.71 12.12
C TYR A 116 12.20 -2.49 13.06
N TYR A 117 12.65 -1.34 12.57
CA TYR A 117 12.68 -0.10 13.34
C TYR A 117 11.28 0.31 13.84
N LEU A 118 10.30 0.39 12.93
CA LEU A 118 8.95 0.86 13.24
C LEU A 118 8.17 -0.10 14.15
N ILE A 119 8.33 -1.42 13.98
CA ILE A 119 7.71 -2.43 14.86
C ILE A 119 8.28 -2.33 16.27
N ASN A 120 9.59 -2.13 16.42
CA ASN A 120 10.20 -1.92 17.74
C ASN A 120 9.69 -0.63 18.41
N LYS A 121 9.37 0.43 17.65
CA LYS A 121 8.73 1.65 18.19
C LYS A 121 7.30 1.45 18.70
N LEU A 122 6.63 0.36 18.35
CA LEU A 122 5.33 0.01 18.93
C LEU A 122 5.46 -0.53 20.36
N GLY A 123 6.66 -0.91 20.79
CA GLY A 123 6.91 -1.57 22.07
C GLY A 123 6.53 -3.05 22.05
N SER A 124 6.98 -3.82 23.05
CA SER A 124 6.78 -5.28 23.12
C SER A 124 5.32 -5.70 23.33
N SER A 125 4.46 -4.81 23.84
CA SER A 125 3.05 -5.11 24.14
C SER A 125 2.10 -4.96 22.95
N ALA A 126 2.54 -4.36 21.83
CA ALA A 126 1.63 -4.11 20.71
C ALA A 126 1.28 -5.42 19.98
N THR A 127 -0.02 -5.74 19.92
CA THR A 127 -0.52 -6.97 19.29
C THR A 127 -0.77 -6.82 17.79
N ASN A 128 -1.12 -5.62 17.34
CA ASN A 128 -1.30 -5.25 15.94
C ASN A 128 -0.05 -4.50 15.44
N ILE A 129 0.55 -4.99 14.35
CA ILE A 129 1.76 -4.44 13.74
C ILE A 129 1.55 -4.00 12.28
N SER A 130 0.32 -3.79 11.84
CA SER A 130 0.04 -3.49 10.44
C SER A 130 0.57 -2.17 9.95
N ALA A 131 0.55 -1.15 10.81
CA ALA A 131 0.95 0.20 10.45
C ALA A 131 2.38 0.25 9.85
N PRO A 132 3.40 -0.35 10.51
CA PRO A 132 4.72 -0.54 9.91
C PRO A 132 4.74 -1.24 8.54
N PHE A 133 3.92 -2.28 8.34
CA PHE A 133 3.88 -3.03 7.09
C PHE A 133 3.34 -2.19 5.93
N ILE A 134 2.17 -1.57 6.15
CA ILE A 134 1.50 -0.68 5.20
C ILE A 134 2.40 0.51 4.87
N TYR A 135 2.98 1.14 5.90
CA TYR A 135 3.79 2.35 5.72
C TYR A 135 5.02 2.09 4.85
N VAL A 136 5.75 1.00 5.11
CA VAL A 136 6.92 0.65 4.31
C VAL A 136 6.49 0.20 2.90
N ALA A 137 5.41 -0.59 2.78
CA ALA A 137 4.90 -1.01 1.48
C ALA A 137 4.47 0.19 0.60
N MET A 138 3.79 1.18 1.18
CA MET A 138 3.42 2.43 0.51
C MET A 138 4.65 3.11 -0.10
N TRP A 139 5.75 3.25 0.66
CA TRP A 139 6.95 3.90 0.14
C TRP A 139 7.66 3.10 -0.97
N GLN A 140 7.65 1.77 -0.88
CA GLN A 140 8.18 0.89 -1.94
C GLN A 140 7.32 0.98 -3.21
N HIS A 141 6.01 0.98 -3.05
CA HIS A 141 5.05 1.18 -4.12
C HIS A 141 5.25 2.54 -4.80
N LEU A 142 5.31 3.63 -4.02
CA LEU A 142 5.57 4.97 -4.54
C LEU A 142 6.93 5.06 -5.26
N ASP A 143 7.98 4.41 -4.73
CA ASP A 143 9.29 4.37 -5.40
C ASP A 143 9.20 3.70 -6.77
N PHE A 144 8.56 2.53 -6.85
CA PHE A 144 8.40 1.80 -8.10
C PHE A 144 7.60 2.59 -9.13
N ILE A 145 6.38 3.02 -8.79
CA ILE A 145 5.50 3.70 -9.75
C ILE A 145 6.03 5.07 -10.17
N CYS A 146 6.81 5.75 -9.32
CA CYS A 146 7.39 7.05 -9.66
C CYS A 146 8.74 6.96 -10.39
N ASN A 147 9.37 5.78 -10.40
CA ASN A 147 10.63 5.53 -11.09
C ASN A 147 10.48 4.43 -12.15
N GLY A 148 10.89 3.18 -11.86
CA GLY A 148 10.98 2.09 -12.83
C GLY A 148 9.65 1.72 -13.50
N GLY A 149 8.53 1.99 -12.85
CA GLY A 149 7.19 1.73 -13.35
C GLY A 149 6.50 2.94 -14.01
N LYS A 150 7.13 4.12 -14.01
CA LYS A 150 6.44 5.40 -14.30
C LYS A 150 5.77 5.46 -15.67
N GLU A 151 6.45 5.02 -16.72
CA GLU A 151 5.91 5.08 -18.08
C GLU A 151 4.67 4.19 -18.24
N LEU A 152 4.71 2.98 -17.68
CA LEU A 152 3.58 2.05 -17.69
C LEU A 152 2.44 2.53 -16.80
N ALA A 153 2.75 3.15 -15.64
CA ALA A 153 1.79 3.75 -14.76
C ALA A 153 1.01 4.89 -15.44
N LEU A 154 1.71 5.79 -16.14
CA LEU A 154 1.10 6.89 -16.88
C LEU A 154 0.27 6.39 -18.08
N ALA A 155 0.76 5.39 -18.80
CA ALA A 155 0.07 4.84 -19.97
C ALA A 155 -1.20 4.05 -19.62
N ASN A 156 -1.30 3.49 -18.40
CA ASN A 156 -2.41 2.65 -17.96
C ASN A 156 -3.11 3.19 -16.72
N TRP A 157 -3.02 4.51 -16.50
CA TRP A 157 -3.42 5.16 -15.25
C TRP A 157 -4.80 4.75 -14.72
N PHE A 158 -5.82 4.84 -15.58
CA PHE A 158 -7.21 4.54 -15.22
C PHE A 158 -7.41 3.06 -14.84
N ASP A 159 -6.78 2.16 -15.58
CA ASP A 159 -6.91 0.72 -15.44
C ASP A 159 -6.27 0.23 -14.14
N LEU A 160 -5.04 0.68 -13.87
CA LEU A 160 -4.31 0.34 -12.65
C LEU A 160 -5.02 0.85 -11.39
N HIS A 161 -5.61 2.04 -11.50
CA HIS A 161 -6.32 2.66 -10.41
C HIS A 161 -7.63 1.91 -10.08
N THR A 162 -8.43 1.58 -11.09
CA THR A 162 -9.74 0.93 -10.88
C THR A 162 -9.61 -0.54 -10.49
N PHE A 163 -8.56 -1.22 -10.95
CA PHE A 163 -8.34 -2.64 -10.68
C PHE A 163 -8.31 -3.01 -9.19
N LYS A 164 -7.69 -2.18 -8.34
CA LYS A 164 -7.56 -2.44 -6.90
C LYS A 164 -8.90 -2.45 -6.15
N TYR A 165 -9.99 -2.03 -6.79
CA TYR A 165 -11.35 -2.04 -6.24
C TYR A 165 -12.23 -3.15 -6.81
N THR A 166 -11.66 -4.01 -7.67
CA THR A 166 -12.39 -5.17 -8.17
C THR A 166 -12.60 -6.19 -7.05
N ASP A 167 -13.72 -6.92 -7.12
CA ASP A 167 -14.01 -8.01 -6.18
C ASP A 167 -12.90 -9.07 -6.19
N ASP A 168 -12.33 -9.34 -7.37
CA ASP A 168 -11.30 -10.37 -7.51
C ASP A 168 -9.98 -9.96 -6.87
N PHE A 169 -9.53 -8.70 -7.03
CA PHE A 169 -8.39 -8.19 -6.29
C PHE A 169 -8.65 -8.23 -4.77
N THR A 170 -9.83 -7.78 -4.35
CA THR A 170 -10.23 -7.75 -2.93
C THR A 170 -10.22 -9.15 -2.31
N LYS A 171 -10.71 -10.17 -3.04
CA LYS A 171 -10.64 -11.58 -2.62
C LYS A 171 -9.19 -12.05 -2.49
N CYS A 172 -8.32 -11.72 -3.45
CA CYS A 172 -6.89 -12.06 -3.38
C CYS A 172 -6.24 -11.48 -2.10
N GLN A 173 -6.51 -10.21 -1.80
CA GLN A 173 -5.99 -9.54 -0.61
C GLN A 173 -6.57 -10.14 0.69
N GLN A 174 -7.87 -10.43 0.74
CA GLN A 174 -8.49 -11.09 1.88
C GLN A 174 -7.89 -12.48 2.16
N ASN A 175 -7.69 -13.28 1.11
CA ASN A 175 -7.08 -14.60 1.23
C ASN A 175 -5.67 -14.52 1.79
N PHE A 176 -4.86 -13.57 1.32
CA PHE A 176 -3.54 -13.30 1.87
C PHE A 176 -3.59 -13.04 3.39
N HIS A 177 -4.43 -12.10 3.83
CA HIS A 177 -4.55 -11.76 5.24
C HIS A 177 -5.01 -12.94 6.08
N ASN A 178 -5.97 -13.71 5.58
CA ASN A 178 -6.46 -14.90 6.27
C ASN A 178 -5.35 -15.95 6.42
N SER A 179 -4.57 -16.20 5.36
CA SER A 179 -3.45 -17.15 5.42
C SER A 179 -2.37 -16.73 6.41
N VAL A 180 -1.93 -15.47 6.36
CA VAL A 180 -0.86 -14.97 7.24
C VAL A 180 -1.28 -14.94 8.70
N ASN A 181 -2.55 -14.62 8.99
CA ASN A 181 -3.05 -14.63 10.36
C ASN A 181 -3.30 -16.04 10.89
N ALA A 182 -3.64 -16.99 10.02
CA ALA A 182 -3.78 -18.40 10.39
C ALA A 182 -2.41 -19.06 10.64
N ASP A 183 -1.43 -18.79 9.76
CA ASP A 183 -0.06 -19.28 9.89
C ASP A 183 0.94 -18.16 9.56
N PRO A 184 1.54 -17.51 10.57
CA PRO A 184 2.56 -16.48 10.38
C PRO A 184 3.80 -16.95 9.59
N ASN A 185 4.11 -18.25 9.58
CA ASN A 185 5.23 -18.80 8.78
C ASN A 185 4.93 -18.78 7.28
N SER A 186 3.66 -18.64 6.90
CA SER A 186 3.23 -18.58 5.51
C SER A 186 3.44 -17.22 4.85
N TYR A 187 3.96 -16.20 5.55
CA TYR A 187 4.02 -14.82 5.04
C TYR A 187 4.54 -14.70 3.60
N CYS A 188 5.75 -15.20 3.30
CA CYS A 188 6.31 -15.12 1.95
C CYS A 188 5.59 -16.02 0.93
N PRO A 189 5.29 -17.31 1.23
CA PRO A 189 4.44 -18.13 0.35
C PRO A 189 3.05 -17.53 0.04
N SER A 190 2.41 -16.91 1.04
CA SER A 190 1.12 -16.25 0.91
C SER A 190 1.24 -14.95 0.11
N ALA A 191 2.33 -14.20 0.26
CA ALA A 191 2.60 -13.03 -0.58
C ALA A 191 2.78 -13.44 -2.06
N GLN A 192 3.51 -14.54 -2.34
CA GLN A 192 3.62 -15.07 -3.70
C GLN A 192 2.27 -15.47 -4.28
N THR A 193 1.43 -16.13 -3.47
CA THR A 193 0.05 -16.50 -3.85
C THR A 193 -0.80 -15.27 -4.13
N PHE A 194 -0.72 -14.25 -3.30
CA PHE A 194 -1.43 -12.99 -3.47
C PHE A 194 -1.06 -12.29 -4.78
N ILE A 195 0.23 -12.17 -5.05
CA ILE A 195 0.76 -11.55 -6.27
C ILE A 195 0.25 -12.30 -7.51
N HIS A 196 0.30 -13.64 -7.50
CA HIS A 196 -0.17 -14.45 -8.61
C HIS A 196 -1.70 -14.35 -8.81
N CYS A 197 -2.46 -14.40 -7.71
CA CYS A 197 -3.91 -14.21 -7.72
C CYS A 197 -4.30 -12.86 -8.31
N SER A 198 -3.62 -11.78 -7.90
CA SER A 198 -3.87 -10.44 -8.40
C SER A 198 -3.51 -10.29 -9.86
N ASN A 199 -2.41 -10.91 -10.33
CA ASN A 199 -2.06 -10.90 -11.74
C ASN A 199 -3.15 -11.58 -12.61
N LYS A 200 -3.69 -12.72 -12.15
CA LYS A 200 -4.82 -13.40 -12.83
C LYS A 200 -6.12 -12.59 -12.79
N ALA A 201 -6.42 -11.93 -11.67
CA ALA A 201 -7.56 -11.03 -11.56
C ALA A 201 -7.43 -9.87 -12.56
N TYR A 202 -6.22 -9.33 -12.74
CA TYR A 202 -5.97 -8.27 -13.71
C TYR A 202 -6.17 -8.72 -15.16
N GLU A 203 -5.66 -9.90 -15.52
CA GLU A 203 -5.88 -10.52 -16.84
C GLU A 203 -7.37 -10.67 -17.15
N THR A 204 -8.17 -11.04 -16.16
CA THR A 204 -9.64 -11.14 -16.29
C THR A 204 -10.28 -9.77 -16.45
N PHE A 205 -9.79 -8.76 -15.72
CA PHE A 205 -10.29 -7.39 -15.78
C PHE A 205 -10.00 -6.73 -17.14
N LEU A 206 -8.85 -7.00 -17.73
CA LEU A 206 -8.38 -6.38 -18.97
C LEU A 206 -7.73 -7.41 -19.93
N PRO A 207 -8.53 -8.26 -20.58
CA PRO A 207 -8.03 -9.39 -21.37
C PRO A 207 -7.21 -8.98 -22.60
N ASP A 208 -7.44 -7.78 -23.14
CA ASP A 208 -6.79 -7.29 -24.36
C ASP A 208 -5.50 -6.48 -24.10
N LYS A 209 -5.05 -6.37 -22.85
CA LYS A 209 -3.85 -5.58 -22.51
C LYS A 209 -2.56 -6.37 -22.73
N SER A 210 -1.48 -5.62 -23.02
CA SER A 210 -0.17 -6.21 -23.27
C SER A 210 0.40 -6.89 -22.02
N ALA A 211 1.17 -7.94 -22.24
CA ALA A 211 1.92 -8.68 -21.22
C ALA A 211 2.77 -7.78 -20.29
N SER A 212 3.20 -6.61 -20.78
CA SER A 212 3.91 -5.60 -19.98
C SER A 212 3.08 -5.01 -18.85
N VAL A 213 1.76 -4.90 -19.00
CA VAL A 213 0.88 -4.34 -17.97
C VAL A 213 0.61 -5.36 -16.86
N GLY A 214 0.43 -6.64 -17.22
CA GLY A 214 0.37 -7.73 -16.24
C GLY A 214 1.67 -7.87 -15.44
N TRP A 215 2.84 -7.75 -16.11
CA TRP A 215 4.12 -7.67 -15.43
C TRP A 215 4.18 -6.48 -14.46
N PHE A 216 3.75 -5.28 -14.90
CA PHE A 216 3.75 -4.08 -14.06
C PHE A 216 2.92 -4.26 -12.79
N ILE A 217 1.68 -4.76 -12.89
CA ILE A 217 0.82 -4.99 -11.72
C ILE A 217 1.45 -6.00 -10.75
N CYS A 218 2.02 -7.06 -11.31
CA CYS A 218 2.70 -8.04 -10.49
C CYS A 218 3.87 -7.39 -9.73
N GLU A 219 4.69 -6.60 -10.42
CA GLU A 219 5.86 -5.97 -9.85
C GLU A 219 5.49 -4.91 -8.81
N ASP A 220 4.42 -4.15 -9.09
CA ASP A 220 3.84 -3.17 -8.19
C ASP A 220 3.48 -3.76 -6.83
N LEU A 221 2.90 -4.96 -6.84
CA LEU A 221 2.60 -5.69 -5.61
C LEU A 221 3.87 -6.30 -5.00
N ARG A 222 4.75 -6.88 -5.83
CA ARG A 222 5.97 -7.55 -5.37
C ARG A 222 6.86 -6.63 -4.57
N VAL A 223 7.08 -5.38 -5.01
CA VAL A 223 7.98 -4.44 -4.32
C VAL A 223 7.55 -4.15 -2.89
N GLY A 224 6.25 -4.23 -2.58
CA GLY A 224 5.74 -4.09 -1.21
C GLY A 224 6.22 -5.20 -0.26
N TYR A 225 6.58 -6.37 -0.77
CA TYR A 225 6.96 -7.56 0.01
C TYR A 225 8.41 -7.99 -0.21
N ALA A 226 9.05 -7.56 -1.29
CA ALA A 226 10.35 -8.03 -1.76
C ALA A 226 11.48 -7.89 -0.74
N TYR A 227 11.41 -6.88 0.14
CA TYR A 227 12.44 -6.68 1.17
C TYR A 227 12.46 -7.82 2.20
N ASP A 228 11.29 -8.29 2.63
CA ASP A 228 11.17 -9.40 3.59
C ASP A 228 11.17 -10.76 2.88
N CYS A 229 10.81 -10.77 1.59
CA CYS A 229 10.65 -11.96 0.78
C CYS A 229 11.43 -11.82 -0.54
N PRO A 230 12.78 -11.97 -0.52
CA PRO A 230 13.62 -11.73 -1.70
C PRO A 230 13.37 -12.71 -2.85
N ASP A 231 12.79 -13.87 -2.56
CA ASP A 231 12.51 -14.92 -3.53
C ASP A 231 11.16 -14.77 -4.25
N LEU A 232 10.41 -13.69 -3.98
CA LEU A 232 9.19 -13.42 -4.73
C LEU A 232 9.50 -13.21 -6.22
N ARG A 233 8.66 -13.79 -7.08
CA ARG A 233 8.80 -13.71 -8.54
C ARG A 233 7.51 -13.29 -9.20
N CYS A 234 7.67 -12.49 -10.24
CA CYS A 234 6.61 -12.12 -11.14
C CYS A 234 6.65 -12.95 -12.42
N TYR A 235 5.64 -13.79 -12.59
CA TYR A 235 5.44 -14.54 -13.82
C TYR A 235 4.42 -13.81 -14.67
N VAL A 236 4.80 -13.50 -15.90
CA VAL A 236 3.88 -13.02 -16.92
C VAL A 236 2.99 -14.19 -17.30
N ILE A 237 1.73 -14.16 -16.86
CA ILE A 237 0.72 -15.11 -17.30
C ILE A 237 0.35 -14.70 -18.72
N LYS A 238 0.58 -15.58 -19.69
CA LYS A 238 0.03 -15.39 -21.04
C LYS A 238 -1.34 -16.04 -21.07
N SER A 239 -2.35 -15.27 -21.45
CA SER A 239 -3.62 -15.80 -21.92
C SER A 239 -3.35 -16.72 -23.10
N ASN A 240 -3.76 -17.99 -22.98
CA ASN A 240 -3.85 -18.92 -24.10
C ASN A 240 -5.17 -18.69 -24.85
#